data_AF-A0A1H9RZW7-F1
#
_entry.id   AF-A0A1H9RZW7-F1
#
_cell.length_a   1.000
_cell.length_b   1.000
_cell.length_c   1.000
_cell.angle_alpha   90.00
_cell.angle_beta   90.00
_cell.angle_gamma   90.00
#
_symmetry.space_group_name_H-M   'P 1'
#
loop_
_entity.id
_entity.type
_entity.pdbx_description
1 polymer ?
#
loop_
_entity_poly.entity_id
_entity_poly.type
_entity_poly.pdbx_seq_one_letter_code
_entity_poly.pdbx_strand_id
1 'polypeptide(L)'
;MIYRNNERNNQNSKQTVRNNDSHSNTPDRKPHIKASEYANYVDRAEAVIEYLWSNKKEITTSKIRNILAMAADIYNDIKRDKSESISEENRKRLEYLRVRMIYEAGRTKEVQKFLIESDLCNELKKVNGKKTKYVDFYHYLEALVAFHKYYGGE
;
A
#
# COMPACT_ATOMS: atom_id res chain seq x y z
N MET A 1 63.17 16.37 15.51
CA MET A 1 62.90 17.15 16.74
C MET A 1 63.16 18.61 16.47
N ILE A 2 62.12 19.45 16.33
CA ILE A 2 62.07 20.82 16.87
C ILE A 2 60.59 21.12 17.14
N TYR A 3 60.24 21.32 18.41
CA TYR A 3 58.94 21.81 18.85
C TYR A 3 58.85 23.32 18.59
N ARG A 4 57.68 23.81 18.17
CA ARG A 4 57.30 25.20 18.39
C ARG A 4 55.78 25.34 18.57
N ASN A 5 55.37 25.43 19.83
CA ASN A 5 54.15 26.09 20.25
C ASN A 5 54.44 27.59 20.35
N ASN A 6 53.46 28.43 20.01
CA ASN A 6 53.17 29.61 20.84
C ASN A 6 51.71 30.07 20.67
N GLU A 7 51.20 30.63 21.75
CA GLU A 7 49.79 30.77 22.12
C GLU A 7 49.16 32.13 21.72
N ARG A 8 47.85 32.23 21.99
CA ARG A 8 47.01 33.43 22.27
C ARG A 8 46.50 34.19 21.03
N ASN A 9 45.26 34.68 20.95
CA ASN A 9 44.30 34.98 22.00
C ASN A 9 42.84 35.10 21.49
N ASN A 10 41.94 34.82 22.44
CA ASN A 10 40.50 35.04 22.59
C ASN A 10 39.90 36.37 22.03
N GLN A 11 38.79 36.31 21.29
CA GLN A 11 37.63 37.23 21.41
C GLN A 11 36.30 36.60 20.94
N ASN A 12 35.41 36.39 21.93
CA ASN A 12 33.98 36.70 21.96
C ASN A 12 32.97 36.19 20.90
N SER A 13 32.07 35.34 21.42
CA SER A 13 30.60 35.43 21.34
C SER A 13 29.92 35.50 19.97
N LYS A 14 29.28 34.38 19.58
CA LYS A 14 27.85 34.37 19.24
C LYS A 14 27.33 32.94 19.27
N GLN A 15 26.60 32.67 20.35
CA GLN A 15 25.67 31.57 20.47
C GLN A 15 24.61 31.70 19.37
N THR A 16 24.69 30.87 18.35
CA THR A 16 23.53 30.57 17.49
C THR A 16 23.24 29.10 17.64
N VAL A 17 22.34 28.80 18.57
CA VAL A 17 21.60 27.55 18.63
C VAL A 17 20.84 27.45 17.31
N ARG A 18 21.38 26.69 16.35
CA ARG A 18 20.61 26.26 15.18
C ARG A 18 19.92 24.97 15.56
N ASN A 19 18.69 25.12 16.03
CA ASN A 19 17.70 24.05 16.09
C ASN A 19 17.46 23.54 14.67
N ASN A 20 18.21 22.53 14.25
CA ASN A 20 17.81 21.70 13.13
C ASN A 20 17.01 20.53 13.70
N ASP A 21 15.77 20.86 14.04
CA ASP A 21 14.68 19.91 14.27
C ASP A 21 14.45 19.18 12.94
N SER A 22 15.28 18.18 12.70
CA SER A 22 15.19 17.29 11.55
C SER A 22 14.07 16.31 11.89
N HIS A 23 12.85 16.79 11.72
CA HIS A 23 11.64 15.97 11.68
C HIS A 23 11.98 14.74 10.83
N SER A 24 12.03 13.59 11.50
CA SER A 24 12.16 12.29 10.85
C SER A 24 10.98 12.14 9.91
N ASN A 25 11.18 12.44 8.63
CA ASN A 25 10.14 12.35 7.61
C ASN A 25 9.99 10.88 7.20
N THR A 26 9.50 10.05 8.11
CA THR A 26 8.95 8.74 7.73
C THR A 26 7.63 9.02 6.99
N PRO A 27 7.48 8.59 5.73
CA PRO A 27 6.22 8.78 5.01
C PRO A 27 5.10 8.14 5.82
N ASP A 28 4.00 8.86 5.98
CA ASP A 28 2.83 8.40 6.72
C ASP A 28 2.40 7.03 6.16
N ARG A 29 2.63 5.97 6.93
CA ARG A 29 2.44 4.58 6.47
C ARG A 29 0.97 4.15 6.51
N LYS A 30 0.07 5.08 6.81
CA LYS A 30 -1.35 4.82 7.00
C LYS A 30 -2.13 5.26 5.75
N PRO A 31 -3.19 4.53 5.39
CA PRO A 31 -4.11 4.99 4.36
C PRO A 31 -4.76 6.31 4.78
N HIS A 32 -4.90 7.22 3.83
CA HIS A 32 -5.74 8.41 4.00
C HIS A 32 -7.22 8.02 3.99
N ILE A 33 -7.58 7.08 3.11
CA ILE A 33 -8.94 6.57 2.95
C ILE A 33 -9.17 5.38 3.89
N LYS A 34 -9.95 5.57 4.96
CA LYS A 34 -10.22 4.50 5.93
C LYS A 34 -11.46 3.71 5.56
N ALA A 35 -11.38 2.38 5.66
CA ALA A 35 -12.50 1.49 5.37
C ALA A 35 -13.79 1.80 6.14
N SER A 36 -13.69 2.27 7.39
CA SER A 36 -14.83 2.56 8.25
C SER A 36 -15.66 3.78 7.85
N GLU A 37 -15.14 4.61 6.93
CA GLU A 37 -15.79 5.86 6.50
C GLU A 37 -16.76 5.66 5.33
N TYR A 38 -16.83 4.44 4.77
CA TYR A 38 -17.61 4.12 3.57
C TYR A 38 -18.64 3.02 3.82
N ALA A 39 -19.82 3.17 3.22
CA ALA A 39 -20.92 2.23 3.38
C ALA A 39 -20.66 0.88 2.71
N ASN A 40 -19.93 0.89 1.59
CA ASN A 40 -19.61 -0.32 0.83
C ASN A 40 -18.21 -0.21 0.17
N TYR A 41 -17.75 -1.31 -0.43
CA TYR A 41 -16.43 -1.39 -1.03
C TYR A 41 -16.29 -0.60 -2.35
N VAL A 42 -17.40 -0.34 -3.05
CA VAL A 42 -17.43 0.39 -4.33
C VAL A 42 -17.14 1.85 -4.08
N ASP A 43 -17.88 2.50 -3.18
CA ASP A 43 -17.68 3.92 -2.83
C ASP A 43 -16.25 4.15 -2.31
N ARG A 44 -15.74 3.17 -1.54
CA ARG A 44 -14.36 3.20 -1.07
C ARG A 44 -13.36 3.09 -2.21
N ALA A 45 -13.60 2.21 -3.18
CA ALA A 45 -12.70 2.03 -4.31
C ALA A 45 -12.65 3.30 -5.17
N GLU A 46 -13.79 3.93 -5.40
CA GLU A 46 -13.89 5.23 -6.08
C GLU A 46 -13.02 6.28 -5.37
N ALA A 47 -13.23 6.47 -4.06
CA ALA A 47 -12.48 7.45 -3.29
C ALA A 47 -10.96 7.20 -3.27
N VAL A 48 -10.52 5.93 -3.18
CA VAL A 48 -9.10 5.58 -3.25
C VAL A 48 -8.52 5.97 -4.61
N ILE A 49 -9.19 5.64 -5.70
CA ILE A 49 -8.70 5.96 -7.04
C ILE A 49 -8.75 7.47 -7.30
N GLU A 50 -9.83 8.15 -6.93
CA GLU A 50 -9.96 9.60 -7.06
C GLU A 50 -8.85 10.33 -6.30
N TYR A 51 -8.52 9.88 -5.09
CA TYR A 51 -7.41 10.40 -4.31
C TYR A 51 -6.06 10.20 -5.03
N LEU A 52 -5.79 8.98 -5.53
CA LEU A 52 -4.54 8.68 -6.25
C LEU A 52 -4.42 9.51 -7.53
N TRP A 53 -5.53 9.68 -8.27
CA TRP A 53 -5.62 10.48 -9.48
C TRP A 53 -5.34 11.96 -9.19
N SER A 54 -6.03 12.54 -8.22
CA SER A 54 -5.89 13.95 -7.82
C SER A 54 -4.47 14.29 -7.34
N ASN A 55 -3.80 13.32 -6.73
CA ASN A 55 -2.42 13.45 -6.24
C ASN A 55 -1.34 13.08 -7.28
N LYS A 56 -1.73 12.97 -8.57
CA LYS A 56 -0.88 12.61 -9.71
C LYS A 56 -0.01 11.39 -9.43
N LYS A 57 -0.61 10.34 -8.84
CA LYS A 57 0.07 9.08 -8.54
C LYS A 57 -0.16 8.12 -9.70
N GLU A 58 0.85 8.02 -10.57
CA GLU A 58 0.78 7.26 -11.82
C GLU A 58 1.03 5.76 -11.60
N ILE A 59 0.08 5.06 -10.95
CA ILE A 59 0.01 3.61 -11.12
C ILE A 59 -0.63 3.30 -12.48
N THR A 60 -0.08 2.32 -13.19
CA THR A 60 -0.65 1.84 -14.46
C THR A 60 -1.70 0.77 -14.21
N THR A 61 -2.67 0.66 -15.10
CA THR A 61 -3.68 -0.40 -15.10
C THR A 61 -3.00 -1.75 -15.23
N SER A 62 -1.89 -1.86 -15.96
CA SER A 62 -1.11 -3.09 -16.06
C SER A 62 -0.59 -3.58 -14.71
N LYS A 63 -0.13 -2.68 -13.82
CA LYS A 63 0.31 -3.03 -12.47
C LYS A 63 -0.84 -3.53 -11.61
N ILE A 64 -1.99 -2.85 -11.64
CA ILE A 64 -3.18 -3.27 -10.86
C ILE A 64 -3.75 -4.58 -11.40
N ARG A 65 -3.85 -4.73 -12.73
CA ARG A 65 -4.31 -5.97 -13.39
C ARG A 65 -3.42 -7.16 -13.08
N ASN A 66 -2.11 -6.98 -12.92
CA ASN A 66 -1.23 -8.07 -12.49
C ASN A 66 -1.61 -8.59 -11.10
N ILE A 67 -1.94 -7.69 -10.16
CA ILE A 67 -2.44 -8.08 -8.83
C ILE A 67 -3.80 -8.77 -8.95
N LEU A 68 -4.71 -8.24 -9.77
CA LEU A 68 -6.02 -8.85 -10.03
C LEU A 68 -5.89 -10.25 -10.62
N ALA A 69 -4.99 -10.46 -11.58
CA ALA A 69 -4.75 -11.77 -12.20
C ALA A 69 -4.29 -12.81 -11.17
N MET A 70 -3.32 -12.46 -10.32
CA MET A 70 -2.87 -13.34 -9.23
C MET A 70 -4.01 -13.69 -8.25
N ALA A 71 -4.93 -12.76 -8.00
CA ALA A 71 -6.10 -13.02 -7.16
C ALA A 71 -7.19 -13.84 -7.89
N ALA A 72 -7.36 -13.65 -9.19
CA ALA A 72 -8.40 -14.30 -9.99
C ALA A 72 -8.25 -15.82 -10.02
N ASP A 73 -7.02 -16.32 -10.11
CA ASP A 73 -6.75 -17.76 -10.08
C ASP A 73 -7.24 -18.40 -8.77
N ILE A 74 -6.97 -17.75 -7.64
CA ILE A 74 -7.42 -18.22 -6.32
C ILE A 74 -8.94 -18.08 -6.18
N TYR A 75 -9.51 -16.98 -6.70
CA TYR A 75 -10.96 -16.74 -6.68
C TYR A 75 -11.72 -17.80 -7.44
N ASN A 76 -11.26 -18.16 -8.63
CA ASN A 76 -11.88 -19.20 -9.44
C ASN A 76 -11.89 -20.55 -8.72
N ASP A 77 -10.81 -20.91 -8.03
CA ASP A 77 -10.73 -22.15 -7.26
C ASP A 77 -11.65 -22.14 -6.03
N ILE A 78 -11.62 -21.06 -5.24
CA ILE A 78 -12.51 -20.90 -4.07
C ILE A 78 -13.99 -20.87 -4.48
N LYS A 79 -14.32 -20.25 -5.61
CA LYS A 79 -15.69 -20.16 -6.12
C LYS A 79 -16.25 -21.52 -6.50
N ARG A 80 -15.43 -22.36 -7.14
CA ARG A 80 -15.78 -23.73 -7.57
C ARG A 80 -15.94 -24.71 -6.40
N ASP A 81 -15.22 -24.47 -5.30
CA ASP A 81 -15.35 -25.27 -4.09
C ASP A 81 -16.76 -25.11 -3.48
N LYS A 82 -17.40 -26.23 -3.12
CA LYS A 82 -18.73 -26.24 -2.48
C LYS A 82 -18.64 -25.92 -0.98
N SER A 83 -17.47 -26.01 -0.38
CA SER A 83 -17.23 -25.62 1.01
C SER A 83 -17.40 -24.12 1.21
N GLU A 84 -17.99 -23.75 2.35
CA GLU A 84 -18.03 -22.35 2.82
C GLU A 84 -16.67 -21.89 3.39
N SER A 85 -15.84 -22.85 3.80
CA SER A 85 -14.50 -22.60 4.32
C SER A 85 -13.45 -22.71 3.22
N ILE A 86 -12.48 -21.80 3.24
CA ILE A 86 -11.34 -21.83 2.32
C ILE A 86 -10.41 -22.97 2.73
N SER A 87 -10.06 -23.84 1.77
CA SER A 87 -9.13 -24.95 1.95
C SER A 87 -7.74 -24.50 2.42
N GLU A 88 -7.01 -25.38 3.10
CA GLU A 88 -5.64 -25.09 3.57
C GLU A 88 -4.68 -24.71 2.43
N GLU A 89 -4.83 -25.33 1.27
CA GLU A 89 -4.06 -24.98 0.07
C GLU A 89 -4.34 -23.55 -0.38
N ASN A 90 -5.61 -23.16 -0.47
CA ASN A 90 -5.98 -21.81 -0.84
C ASN A 90 -5.57 -20.79 0.22
N ARG A 91 -5.61 -21.12 1.51
CA ARG A 91 -5.07 -20.26 2.59
C ARG A 91 -3.58 -19.96 2.38
N LYS A 92 -2.78 -20.97 2.05
CA LYS A 92 -1.35 -20.79 1.73
C LYS A 92 -1.15 -19.89 0.50
N ARG A 93 -1.98 -20.05 -0.54
CA ARG A 93 -1.95 -19.18 -1.73
C ARG A 93 -2.31 -17.73 -1.40
N LEU A 94 -3.26 -17.49 -0.50
CA LEU A 94 -3.60 -16.13 -0.03
C LEU A 94 -2.45 -15.48 0.75
N GLU A 95 -1.78 -16.23 1.63
CA GLU A 95 -0.58 -15.71 2.32
C GLU A 95 0.54 -15.40 1.32
N TYR A 96 0.73 -16.26 0.31
CA TYR A 96 1.70 -16.01 -0.73
C TYR A 96 1.34 -14.79 -1.60
N LEU A 97 0.06 -14.61 -1.95
CA LEU A 97 -0.44 -13.42 -2.64
C LEU A 97 -0.08 -12.15 -1.86
N ARG A 98 -0.25 -12.17 -0.54
CA ARG A 98 0.12 -11.05 0.33
C ARG A 98 1.62 -10.76 0.27
N VAL A 99 2.47 -11.79 0.32
CA VAL A 99 3.93 -11.63 0.17
C VAL A 99 4.28 -11.03 -1.20
N ARG A 100 3.65 -11.51 -2.27
CA ARG A 100 3.85 -10.99 -3.64
C ARG A 100 3.48 -9.52 -3.75
N MET A 101 2.34 -9.12 -3.19
CA MET A 101 1.92 -7.70 -3.17
C MET A 101 2.96 -6.81 -2.47
N ILE A 102 3.44 -7.22 -1.29
CA ILE A 102 4.47 -6.48 -0.55
C ILE A 102 5.79 -6.40 -1.35
N TYR A 103 6.17 -7.49 -2.01
CA TYR A 103 7.35 -7.51 -2.86
C TYR A 103 7.25 -6.53 -4.04
N GLU A 104 6.11 -6.49 -4.74
CA GLU A 104 5.87 -5.53 -5.84
C GLU A 104 5.88 -4.07 -5.36
N ALA A 105 5.34 -3.82 -4.16
CA ALA A 105 5.45 -2.52 -3.50
C ALA A 105 6.91 -2.15 -3.15
N GLY A 106 7.75 -3.13 -2.81
CA GLY A 106 9.18 -2.91 -2.60
C GLY A 106 9.93 -2.54 -3.88
N ARG A 107 9.46 -3.02 -5.04
CA ARG A 107 10.08 -2.77 -6.35
C ARG A 107 9.66 -1.43 -6.96
N THR A 108 8.43 -0.99 -6.72
CA THR A 108 7.86 0.18 -7.39
C THR A 108 7.08 1.06 -6.42
N LYS A 109 7.45 2.35 -6.35
CA LYS A 109 6.84 3.30 -5.42
C LYS A 109 5.35 3.53 -5.72
N GLU A 110 4.93 3.36 -6.97
CA GLU A 110 3.53 3.53 -7.36
C GLU A 110 2.67 2.39 -6.81
N VAL A 111 3.14 1.15 -6.86
CA VAL A 111 2.46 0.01 -6.24
C VAL A 111 2.45 0.16 -4.72
N GLN A 112 3.54 0.62 -4.12
CA GLN A 112 3.59 0.88 -2.68
C GLN A 112 2.49 1.86 -2.24
N LYS A 113 2.37 3.00 -2.91
CA LYS A 113 1.35 4.00 -2.60
C LYS A 113 -0.06 3.44 -2.82
N PHE A 114 -0.28 2.74 -3.93
CA PHE A 114 -1.56 2.09 -4.19
C PHE A 114 -1.95 1.11 -3.06
N LEU A 115 -1.02 0.25 -2.62
CA LEU A 115 -1.30 -0.70 -1.54
C LEU A 115 -1.54 -0.04 -0.18
N ILE A 116 -0.89 1.10 0.08
CA ILE A 116 -1.12 1.87 1.30
C ILE A 116 -2.53 2.46 1.25
N GLU A 117 -2.88 3.21 0.20
CA GLU A 117 -4.18 3.91 0.14
C GLU A 117 -5.37 2.98 0.00
N SER A 118 -5.23 1.88 -0.74
CA SER A 118 -6.28 0.85 -0.83
C SER A 118 -6.40 -0.01 0.43
N ASP A 119 -5.39 0.01 1.30
CA ASP A 119 -5.25 -0.90 2.44
C ASP A 119 -5.44 -2.39 2.08
N LEU A 120 -5.13 -2.75 0.83
CA LEU A 120 -5.49 -4.03 0.22
C LEU A 120 -4.88 -5.22 0.97
N CYS A 121 -3.68 -5.04 1.54
CA CYS A 121 -3.04 -6.06 2.37
C CYS A 121 -3.82 -6.35 3.66
N ASN A 122 -4.47 -5.37 4.26
CA ASN A 122 -5.28 -5.59 5.46
C ASN A 122 -6.66 -6.12 5.09
N GLU A 123 -7.24 -5.72 3.97
CA GLU A 123 -8.45 -6.35 3.44
C GLU A 123 -8.25 -7.85 3.20
N LEU A 124 -7.11 -8.24 2.63
CA LEU A 124 -6.77 -9.65 2.43
C LEU A 124 -6.66 -10.42 3.76
N LYS A 125 -6.15 -9.81 4.84
CA LYS A 125 -6.11 -10.45 6.17
C LYS A 125 -7.50 -10.69 6.74
N LYS A 126 -8.46 -9.78 6.51
CA LYS A 126 -9.83 -9.89 7.02
C LYS A 126 -10.58 -11.08 6.44
N VAL A 127 -10.08 -11.69 5.36
CA VAL A 127 -10.62 -12.92 4.77
C VAL A 127 -10.73 -14.03 5.82
N ASN A 128 -9.69 -14.23 6.64
CA ASN A 128 -9.67 -15.15 7.77
C ASN A 128 -10.34 -16.52 7.49
N GLY A 129 -10.04 -17.11 6.34
CA GLY A 129 -10.55 -18.42 5.92
C GLY A 129 -12.03 -18.48 5.50
N LYS A 130 -12.75 -17.35 5.46
CA LYS A 130 -14.16 -17.27 5.06
C LYS A 130 -14.28 -16.98 3.56
N LYS A 131 -14.96 -17.86 2.82
CA LYS A 131 -15.16 -17.71 1.37
C LYS A 131 -15.81 -16.38 0.98
N THR A 132 -16.88 -15.98 1.66
CA THR A 132 -17.59 -14.72 1.39
C THR A 132 -16.69 -13.50 1.53
N LYS A 133 -15.79 -13.50 2.53
CA LYS A 133 -14.83 -12.40 2.73
C LYS A 133 -13.76 -12.34 1.65
N TYR A 134 -13.41 -13.47 1.05
CA TYR A 134 -12.53 -13.44 -0.11
C TYR A 134 -13.23 -12.92 -1.36
N VAL A 135 -14.52 -13.23 -1.54
CA VAL A 135 -15.33 -12.65 -2.62
C VAL A 135 -15.43 -11.13 -2.45
N ASP A 136 -15.70 -10.63 -1.24
CA ASP A 136 -15.72 -9.19 -0.93
C ASP A 136 -14.38 -8.52 -1.29
N PHE A 137 -13.26 -9.14 -0.87
CA PHE A 137 -11.90 -8.67 -1.22
C PHE A 137 -11.68 -8.62 -2.73
N TYR A 138 -12.09 -9.66 -3.45
CA TYR A 138 -11.90 -9.76 -4.90
C TYR A 138 -12.71 -8.69 -5.63
N HIS A 139 -13.98 -8.50 -5.28
CA HIS A 139 -14.82 -7.46 -5.88
C HIS A 139 -14.32 -6.05 -5.54
N TYR A 140 -13.73 -5.83 -4.35
CA TYR A 140 -13.06 -4.57 -4.03
C TYR A 140 -11.88 -4.30 -4.97
N LEU A 141 -11.05 -5.31 -5.24
CA LEU A 141 -9.93 -5.21 -6.18
C LEU A 141 -10.41 -4.97 -7.62
N GLU A 142 -11.49 -5.61 -8.05
CA GLU A 142 -12.11 -5.35 -9.35
C GLU A 142 -12.63 -3.91 -9.46
N ALA A 143 -13.28 -3.39 -8.42
CA ALA A 143 -13.74 -2.01 -8.38
C ALA A 143 -12.58 -1.01 -8.49
N LEU A 144 -11.46 -1.26 -7.80
CA LEU A 144 -10.25 -0.43 -7.94
C LEU A 144 -9.73 -0.39 -9.38
N VAL A 145 -9.73 -1.53 -10.09
CA VAL A 145 -9.33 -1.59 -11.51
C VAL A 145 -10.32 -0.83 -12.39
N ALA A 146 -11.63 -1.01 -12.15
CA ALA A 146 -12.68 -0.37 -12.93
C ALA A 146 -12.62 1.16 -12.81
N PHE A 147 -12.54 1.69 -11.59
CA PHE A 147 -12.41 3.13 -11.37
C PHE A 147 -11.09 3.67 -11.91
N HIS A 148 -9.97 2.95 -11.73
CA HIS A 148 -8.69 3.37 -12.31
C HIS A 148 -8.78 3.54 -13.82
N LYS A 149 -9.47 2.62 -14.51
CA LYS A 149 -9.73 2.75 -15.94
C LYS A 149 -10.67 3.90 -16.28
N TYR A 150 -11.73 4.09 -15.50
CA TYR A 150 -12.72 5.17 -15.68
C TYR A 150 -12.07 6.55 -15.61
N TYR A 151 -11.18 6.80 -14.64
CA TYR A 151 -10.48 8.07 -14.49
C TYR A 151 -9.35 8.30 -15.52
N GLY A 152 -9.13 7.36 -16.46
CA GLY A 152 -8.16 7.54 -17.54
C GLY A 152 -6.81 6.86 -17.32
N GLY A 153 -6.73 5.88 -16.42
CA GLY A 153 -5.54 5.05 -16.24
C GLY A 153 -5.14 4.25 -17.48
N GLU A 154 -3.83 4.17 -17.74
CA GLU A 154 -3.22 3.37 -18.82
C GLU A 154 -2.96 1.92 -18.43
#